data_AF-A0AAF0J2D9-F1
#
_entry.id   AF-A0AAF0J2D9-F1
#
_cell.length_a   1.000
_cell.length_b   1.000
_cell.length_c   1.000
_cell.angle_alpha   90.00
_cell.angle_beta   90.00
_cell.angle_gamma   90.00
#
_symmetry.space_group_name_H-M   'P 1'
#
loop_
_entity.id
_entity.type
_entity.pdbx_description
1 polymer ?
#
loop_
_entity_poly.entity_id
_entity_poly.type
_entity_poly.pdbx_seq_one_letter_code
_entity_poly.pdbx_strand_id
1 'polypeptide(L)'
;MAASPSEAEHDVLRAAPMLRLEVRSPSFDRPLTIDVDPACTVSELKEQVAIAARTARSAPQGWPQVQGIRCIYGGRILTEEMRVDSLEMQASPVSIHVVVQPEAWQPYETTNSAPDTLTAPPAPAPEPDSAPAPAPSPSDRPWSAFLEALSPTDIVGLAHALFLTHDAYMAYLTELQQTCSSAWPLRLRLPHVPYADMLPDDTTQHDADVRRGAVDLVERHVMHWTPWSEVCADAQKTAPAPSMHYERLTWQGLPYLLCTYKMTPPEATAQAHATQLLERIEHMQDAWVALACRLADRLADPAPVPAPPAGITWTDVRDMLASTAFMALRLWIVYAVFVPRLGTKMSWLFMAACIAFLVWHAYMLLRRQWRARRGTPPGTEAPASTSAVEATQTGMEEGLDMPRLPYRRAQGRWTEPMYWVQRLAWLGLEEEEVAMGFEHVPPETPPRIVWVPTTTYRTTRLAPLRRPWWLRYIVMPAVLFIVTMVPPVEECRADALNLRRDAILTLKKKWDEYRDKPSTSAEARPPVILLHPYALALLAQESRG
;
A
#
# COMPACT_ATOMS: atom_id res chain seq x y z
N MET A 1 -70.79 -36.26 22.80
CA MET A 1 -69.54 -36.05 23.57
C MET A 1 -68.50 -36.98 23.00
N ALA A 2 -67.70 -36.50 22.05
CA ALA A 2 -66.59 -37.24 21.46
C ALA A 2 -65.31 -36.46 21.79
N ALA A 3 -64.37 -37.17 22.40
CA ALA A 3 -63.15 -36.62 22.98
C ALA A 3 -62.18 -36.18 21.87
N SER A 4 -61.57 -35.00 22.08
CA SER A 4 -60.53 -34.41 21.24
C SER A 4 -59.27 -35.30 21.21
N PRO A 5 -58.71 -35.61 20.04
CA PRO A 5 -57.38 -36.18 19.94
C PRO A 5 -56.34 -35.07 20.17
N SER A 6 -55.37 -35.44 20.99
CA SER A 6 -54.41 -34.62 21.72
C SER A 6 -53.26 -34.06 20.88
N GLU A 7 -52.75 -32.90 21.30
CA GLU A 7 -51.51 -32.21 20.92
C GLU A 7 -50.25 -33.12 20.82
N ALA A 8 -50.30 -34.36 21.30
CA ALA A 8 -49.22 -35.33 21.21
C ALA A 8 -48.93 -35.85 19.78
N GLU A 9 -49.85 -35.70 18.82
CA GLU A 9 -49.60 -36.11 17.43
C GLU A 9 -48.81 -35.07 16.61
N HIS A 10 -48.75 -33.82 17.08
CA HIS A 10 -48.00 -32.74 16.41
C HIS A 10 -46.51 -32.67 16.81
N ASP A 11 -46.12 -33.23 17.96
CA ASP A 11 -44.72 -33.23 18.40
C ASP A 11 -43.90 -34.45 17.91
N VAL A 12 -44.56 -35.48 17.33
CA VAL A 12 -43.87 -36.67 16.78
C VAL A 12 -43.43 -36.48 15.31
N LEU A 13 -43.90 -35.43 14.62
CA LEU A 13 -43.49 -35.09 13.25
C LEU A 13 -42.24 -34.18 13.16
N ARG A 14 -41.58 -33.87 14.29
CA ARG A 14 -40.59 -32.77 14.40
C ARG A 14 -39.11 -33.16 14.40
N ALA A 15 -38.74 -34.30 13.83
CA ALA A 15 -37.33 -34.70 13.71
C ALA A 15 -36.95 -35.19 12.31
N ALA A 16 -37.39 -34.48 11.26
CA ALA A 16 -36.79 -34.63 9.94
C ALA A 16 -35.36 -34.04 9.96
N PRO A 17 -34.33 -34.72 9.46
CA PRO A 17 -32.96 -34.20 9.44
C PRO A 17 -32.91 -32.97 8.53
N MET A 18 -32.70 -31.79 9.13
CA MET A 18 -32.52 -30.55 8.38
C MET A 18 -31.18 -30.57 7.63
N LEU A 19 -31.22 -30.23 6.35
CA LEU A 19 -30.05 -30.14 5.49
C LEU A 19 -29.45 -28.74 5.60
N ARG A 20 -28.17 -28.67 5.98
CA ARG A 20 -27.43 -27.41 6.07
C ARG A 20 -26.85 -27.03 4.70
N LEU A 21 -27.36 -25.94 4.13
CA LEU A 21 -26.97 -25.41 2.83
C LEU A 21 -26.06 -24.18 3.00
N GLU A 22 -24.95 -24.14 2.26
CA GLU A 22 -24.10 -22.97 2.15
C GLU A 22 -24.40 -22.26 0.81
N VAL A 23 -25.09 -21.13 0.89
CA VAL A 23 -25.52 -20.33 -0.25
C VAL A 23 -24.47 -19.27 -0.57
N ARG A 24 -23.84 -19.42 -1.74
CA ARG A 24 -22.78 -18.55 -2.24
C ARG A 24 -23.29 -17.68 -3.38
N SER A 25 -23.15 -16.36 -3.26
CA SER A 25 -23.57 -15.42 -4.29
C SER A 25 -22.52 -14.33 -4.47
N PRO A 26 -22.21 -13.92 -5.71
CA PRO A 26 -21.33 -12.77 -5.96
C PRO A 26 -21.98 -11.44 -5.54
N SER A 27 -23.30 -11.41 -5.38
CA SER A 27 -24.05 -10.21 -4.95
C SER A 27 -24.20 -10.11 -3.43
N PHE A 28 -23.69 -11.07 -2.66
CA PHE A 28 -23.74 -11.06 -1.19
C PHE A 28 -22.34 -10.87 -0.60
N ASP A 29 -22.25 -10.10 0.49
CA ASP A 29 -20.97 -9.80 1.16
C ASP A 29 -20.37 -11.03 1.87
N ARG A 30 -21.22 -11.99 2.24
CA ARG A 30 -20.84 -13.23 2.95
C ARG A 30 -21.68 -14.41 2.48
N PRO A 31 -21.15 -15.64 2.53
CA PRO A 31 -21.94 -16.84 2.27
C PRO A 31 -23.04 -17.00 3.33
N LEU A 32 -24.26 -17.26 2.89
CA LEU A 32 -25.42 -17.46 3.76
C LEU A 32 -25.52 -18.94 4.13
N THR A 33 -25.78 -19.24 5.40
CA THR A 33 -26.02 -20.63 5.84
C THR A 33 -27.50 -20.77 6.18
N ILE A 34 -28.18 -21.71 5.52
CA ILE A 34 -29.62 -21.94 5.67
C ILE A 34 -29.85 -23.41 5.98
N ASP A 35 -30.64 -23.69 7.01
CA ASP A 35 -31.09 -25.04 7.34
C ASP A 35 -32.46 -25.28 6.69
N VAL A 36 -32.52 -26.27 5.79
CA VAL A 36 -33.67 -26.51 4.91
C VAL A 36 -34.15 -27.94 5.04
N ASP A 37 -35.46 -28.15 5.00
CA ASP A 37 -36.05 -29.50 4.93
C ASP A 37 -35.66 -30.15 3.57
N PRO A 38 -35.08 -31.36 3.54
CA PRO A 38 -34.77 -32.04 2.28
C PRO A 38 -35.97 -32.23 1.35
N ALA A 39 -37.20 -32.28 1.88
CA ALA A 39 -38.42 -32.39 1.08
C ALA A 39 -38.84 -31.08 0.38
N CYS A 40 -38.19 -29.95 0.73
CA CYS A 40 -38.44 -28.62 0.21
C CYS A 40 -38.18 -28.55 -1.31
N THR A 41 -39.00 -27.79 -2.00
CA THR A 41 -38.82 -27.47 -3.42
C THR A 41 -37.82 -26.34 -3.62
N VAL A 42 -37.22 -26.24 -4.81
CA VAL A 42 -36.32 -25.13 -5.13
C VAL A 42 -37.05 -23.78 -5.13
N SER A 43 -38.35 -23.73 -5.43
CA SER A 43 -39.16 -22.51 -5.26
C SER A 43 -39.20 -22.02 -3.81
N GLU A 44 -39.45 -22.93 -2.87
CA GLU A 44 -39.44 -22.63 -1.44
C GLU A 44 -38.03 -22.29 -0.93
N LEU A 45 -37.00 -22.94 -1.49
CA LEU A 45 -35.60 -22.60 -1.23
C LEU A 45 -35.26 -21.17 -1.67
N LYS A 46 -35.73 -20.71 -2.85
CA LYS A 46 -35.52 -19.33 -3.31
C LYS A 46 -36.15 -18.32 -2.35
N GLU A 47 -37.33 -18.63 -1.83
CA GLU A 47 -38.01 -17.80 -0.83
C GLU A 47 -37.22 -17.74 0.48
N GLN A 48 -36.74 -18.88 0.97
CA GLN A 48 -35.89 -18.94 2.16
C GLN A 48 -34.56 -18.18 1.97
N VAL A 49 -33.94 -18.24 0.78
CA VAL A 49 -32.75 -17.45 0.44
C VAL A 49 -33.06 -15.95 0.45
N ALA A 50 -34.18 -15.53 -0.12
CA ALA A 50 -34.59 -14.13 -0.11
C ALA A 50 -34.83 -13.62 1.32
N ILE A 51 -35.49 -14.42 2.17
CA ILE A 51 -35.73 -14.10 3.58
C ILE A 51 -34.40 -14.05 4.35
N ALA A 52 -33.53 -15.05 4.19
CA ALA A 52 -32.24 -15.11 4.86
C ALA A 52 -31.34 -13.92 4.47
N ALA A 53 -31.31 -13.56 3.18
CA ALA A 53 -30.59 -12.38 2.70
C ALA A 53 -31.16 -11.07 3.32
N ARG A 54 -32.48 -11.00 3.50
CA ARG A 54 -33.15 -9.88 4.16
C ARG A 54 -32.78 -9.77 5.64
N THR A 55 -32.87 -10.87 6.37
CA THR A 55 -32.56 -10.93 7.80
C THR A 55 -31.08 -10.64 8.07
N ALA A 56 -30.18 -11.19 7.25
CA ALA A 56 -28.74 -11.02 7.42
C ALA A 56 -28.20 -9.68 6.88
N ARG A 57 -29.03 -8.89 6.17
CA ARG A 57 -28.60 -7.67 5.44
C ARG A 57 -27.35 -7.91 4.59
N SER A 58 -27.28 -9.05 3.91
CA SER A 58 -26.07 -9.49 3.21
C SER A 58 -25.93 -8.94 1.80
N ALA A 59 -26.90 -8.17 1.30
CA ALA A 59 -26.94 -7.67 -0.07
C ALA A 59 -26.86 -6.13 -0.10
N PRO A 60 -25.73 -5.53 -0.50
CA PRO A 60 -25.57 -4.07 -0.48
C PRO A 60 -26.46 -3.32 -1.48
N GLN A 61 -26.94 -4.01 -2.52
CA GLN A 61 -27.66 -3.40 -3.66
C GLN A 61 -29.19 -3.34 -3.48
N GLY A 62 -29.75 -3.97 -2.45
CA GLY A 62 -31.20 -4.02 -2.20
C GLY A 62 -31.68 -5.43 -1.83
N TRP A 63 -33.00 -5.63 -1.88
CA TRP A 63 -33.62 -6.92 -1.57
C TRP A 63 -33.82 -7.78 -2.81
N PRO A 64 -33.29 -9.01 -2.85
CA PRO A 64 -33.52 -9.90 -3.98
C PRO A 64 -34.99 -10.37 -3.99
N GLN A 65 -35.62 -10.33 -5.16
CA GLN A 65 -36.96 -10.87 -5.39
C GLN A 65 -36.88 -12.34 -5.79
N VAL A 66 -37.77 -13.16 -5.24
CA VAL A 66 -37.82 -14.63 -5.43
C VAL A 66 -37.77 -15.02 -6.92
N GLN A 67 -38.52 -14.30 -7.77
CA GLN A 67 -38.63 -14.57 -9.21
C GLN A 67 -37.32 -14.48 -10.00
N GLY A 68 -36.36 -13.65 -9.56
CA GLY A 68 -35.07 -13.52 -10.25
C GLY A 68 -33.93 -14.27 -9.60
N ILE A 69 -34.19 -15.03 -8.53
CA ILE A 69 -33.18 -15.89 -7.90
C ILE A 69 -33.06 -17.16 -8.73
N ARG A 70 -31.84 -17.45 -9.19
CA ARG A 70 -31.47 -18.71 -9.85
C ARG A 70 -30.49 -19.48 -8.97
N CYS A 71 -30.86 -20.71 -8.63
CA CYS A 71 -30.02 -21.63 -7.88
C CYS A 71 -29.24 -22.52 -8.85
N ILE A 72 -27.93 -22.65 -8.62
CA ILE A 72 -26.98 -23.38 -9.45
C ILE A 72 -26.23 -24.38 -8.57
N TYR A 73 -26.29 -25.66 -8.94
CA TYR A 73 -25.59 -26.73 -8.26
C TYR A 73 -24.88 -27.62 -9.28
N GLY A 74 -23.60 -27.95 -9.04
CA GLY A 74 -22.81 -28.77 -9.97
C GLY A 74 -22.73 -28.23 -11.41
N GLY A 75 -22.82 -26.90 -11.59
CA GLY A 75 -22.84 -26.26 -12.91
C GLY A 75 -24.18 -26.33 -13.66
N ARG A 76 -25.25 -26.84 -13.04
CA ARG A 76 -26.61 -26.89 -13.60
C ARG A 76 -27.54 -25.94 -12.87
N ILE A 77 -28.44 -25.28 -13.62
CA ILE A 77 -29.51 -24.46 -13.04
C ILE A 77 -30.60 -25.40 -12.54
N LEU A 78 -31.01 -25.23 -11.28
CA LEU A 78 -32.06 -26.02 -10.66
C LEU A 78 -33.45 -25.53 -11.11
N THR A 79 -34.34 -26.44 -11.47
CA THR A 79 -35.74 -26.14 -11.83
C THR A 79 -36.59 -25.98 -10.56
N GLU A 80 -37.66 -25.19 -10.64
CA GLU A 80 -38.43 -24.78 -9.45
C GLU A 80 -39.13 -25.95 -8.74
N GLU A 81 -39.60 -26.92 -9.51
CA GLU A 81 -40.27 -28.14 -9.02
C GLU A 81 -39.31 -29.20 -8.47
N MET A 82 -37.99 -29.01 -8.66
CA MET A 82 -36.99 -29.95 -8.18
C MET A 82 -36.93 -29.91 -6.65
N ARG A 83 -36.87 -31.08 -6.03
CA ARG A 83 -36.72 -31.21 -4.58
C ARG A 83 -35.25 -31.16 -4.18
N VAL A 84 -34.97 -30.60 -3.01
CA VAL A 84 -33.60 -30.46 -2.49
C VAL A 84 -32.97 -31.83 -2.18
N ASP A 85 -33.77 -32.84 -1.84
CA ASP A 85 -33.34 -34.25 -1.65
C ASP A 85 -32.69 -34.89 -2.88
N SER A 86 -32.99 -34.40 -4.08
CA SER A 86 -32.47 -34.91 -5.34
C SER A 86 -31.06 -34.39 -5.67
N LEU A 87 -30.51 -33.50 -4.84
CA LEU A 87 -29.11 -33.06 -4.93
C LEU A 87 -28.21 -34.14 -4.33
N GLU A 88 -27.20 -34.60 -5.09
CA GLU A 88 -26.25 -35.62 -4.63
C GLU A 88 -25.54 -35.14 -3.34
N MET A 89 -25.83 -35.77 -2.21
CA MET A 89 -25.23 -35.44 -0.91
C MET A 89 -23.77 -35.93 -0.84
N GLN A 90 -22.86 -35.26 -1.56
CA GLN A 90 -21.43 -35.60 -1.55
C GLN A 90 -20.70 -35.03 -0.32
N ALA A 91 -21.21 -33.95 0.30
CA ALA A 91 -20.68 -33.36 1.52
C ALA A 91 -21.70 -32.44 2.23
N SER A 92 -21.78 -32.49 3.56
CA SER A 92 -22.47 -31.49 4.39
C SER A 92 -21.45 -30.50 4.96
N PRO A 93 -21.58 -29.17 4.78
CA PRO A 93 -22.71 -28.47 4.15
C PRO A 93 -22.68 -28.55 2.62
N VAL A 94 -23.86 -28.67 2.00
CA VAL A 94 -24.00 -28.69 0.53
C VAL A 94 -23.88 -27.25 0.02
N SER A 95 -22.89 -26.98 -0.83
CA SER A 95 -22.68 -25.64 -1.39
C SER A 95 -23.55 -25.41 -2.64
N ILE A 96 -24.36 -24.35 -2.62
CA ILE A 96 -25.23 -23.95 -3.73
C ILE A 96 -24.84 -22.52 -4.14
N HIS A 97 -24.70 -22.31 -5.45
CA HIS A 97 -24.45 -20.98 -5.99
C HIS A 97 -25.78 -20.31 -6.33
N VAL A 98 -25.94 -19.05 -5.95
CA VAL A 98 -27.14 -18.27 -6.23
C VAL A 98 -26.75 -17.04 -7.06
N VAL A 99 -27.51 -16.80 -8.12
CA VAL A 99 -27.39 -15.60 -8.96
C VAL A 99 -28.74 -14.90 -8.95
N VAL A 100 -28.73 -13.59 -8.68
CA VAL A 100 -29.92 -12.75 -8.71
C VAL A 100 -29.94 -11.99 -10.04
N GLN A 101 -31.05 -12.05 -10.77
CA GLN A 101 -31.22 -11.29 -11.99
C GLN A 101 -31.21 -9.78 -11.72
N PRO A 102 -30.67 -8.95 -12.64
CA PRO A 102 -30.58 -7.51 -12.44
C PRO A 102 -31.93 -6.81 -12.24
N GLU A 103 -32.98 -7.29 -12.90
CA GLU A 103 -34.33 -6.73 -12.82
C GLU A 103 -35.08 -7.14 -11.55
N ALA A 104 -34.54 -8.10 -10.79
CA ALA A 104 -35.17 -8.69 -9.62
C ALA A 104 -34.61 -8.14 -8.30
N TRP A 105 -34.13 -6.90 -8.31
CA TRP A 105 -33.72 -6.17 -7.12
C TRP A 105 -34.78 -5.14 -6.73
N GLN A 106 -35.22 -5.20 -5.48
CA GLN A 106 -36.08 -4.17 -4.89
C GLN A 106 -35.19 -3.20 -4.09
N PRO A 107 -35.17 -1.89 -4.43
CA PRO A 107 -34.39 -0.91 -3.67
C PRO A 107 -34.90 -0.81 -2.22
N TYR A 108 -34.02 -0.43 -1.30
CA TYR A 108 -34.41 -0.19 0.08
C TYR A 108 -35.50 0.89 0.14
N GLU A 109 -36.58 0.63 0.88
CA GLU A 109 -37.62 1.63 1.10
C GLU A 109 -37.01 2.88 1.77
N THR A 110 -36.83 3.95 1.00
CA THR A 110 -36.55 5.27 1.57
C THR A 110 -37.79 5.73 2.30
N THR A 111 -37.78 5.64 3.63
CA THR A 111 -38.76 6.30 4.49
C THR A 111 -38.59 7.82 4.36
N ASN A 112 -39.19 8.40 3.32
CA ASN A 112 -39.45 9.84 3.23
C ASN A 112 -40.95 10.02 2.99
N SER A 113 -41.70 10.02 4.08
CA SER A 113 -43.07 10.51 4.13
C SER A 113 -43.08 11.85 4.85
N ALA A 114 -43.15 12.94 4.10
CA ALA A 114 -43.80 14.19 4.55
C ALA A 114 -44.13 15.07 3.32
N PRO A 115 -45.25 15.81 3.35
CA PRO A 115 -46.13 15.98 2.19
C PRO A 115 -45.99 17.33 1.46
N ASP A 116 -46.58 17.36 0.27
CA ASP A 116 -46.88 18.53 -0.54
C ASP A 116 -47.43 19.72 0.27
N THR A 117 -46.88 20.91 0.03
CA THR A 117 -47.65 22.16 0.17
C THR A 117 -47.14 23.19 -0.85
N LEU A 118 -47.95 23.40 -1.89
CA LEU A 118 -47.98 24.59 -2.75
C LEU A 118 -47.95 25.86 -1.89
N THR A 119 -47.16 26.88 -2.24
CA THR A 119 -47.53 28.32 -2.28
C THR A 119 -46.32 29.16 -2.74
N ALA A 120 -46.40 29.77 -3.92
CA ALA A 120 -45.79 31.08 -4.22
C ALA A 120 -46.86 32.17 -3.94
N PRO A 121 -46.60 33.51 -3.95
CA PRO A 121 -45.40 34.38 -4.04
C PRO A 121 -45.45 35.46 -2.88
N PRO A 122 -44.92 36.73 -2.89
CA PRO A 122 -44.22 37.52 -3.92
C PRO A 122 -42.98 38.33 -3.46
N ALA A 123 -42.32 38.91 -4.48
CA ALA A 123 -41.23 39.88 -4.38
C ALA A 123 -41.65 41.21 -3.72
N PRO A 124 -40.68 41.96 -3.16
CA PRO A 124 -40.66 43.41 -3.24
C PRO A 124 -39.40 43.95 -3.94
N ALA A 125 -39.60 45.12 -4.54
CA ALA A 125 -38.69 45.84 -5.42
C ALA A 125 -37.82 46.89 -4.63
N PRO A 126 -37.09 47.82 -5.28
CA PRO A 126 -35.65 48.03 -5.07
C PRO A 126 -35.31 49.31 -4.30
N GLU A 127 -34.09 49.42 -3.75
CA GLU A 127 -33.44 50.68 -3.35
C GLU A 127 -31.99 50.41 -2.87
N PRO A 128 -31.07 51.38 -2.80
CA PRO A 128 -30.64 52.34 -3.82
C PRO A 128 -29.10 52.26 -4.06
N ASP A 129 -28.65 53.02 -5.06
CA ASP A 129 -27.25 53.30 -5.41
C ASP A 129 -26.21 53.12 -4.30
N SER A 130 -25.37 52.11 -4.46
CA SER A 130 -23.99 52.16 -3.98
C SER A 130 -23.09 52.17 -5.19
N ALA A 131 -22.31 53.24 -5.29
CA ALA A 131 -21.34 53.53 -6.34
C ALA A 131 -20.52 52.28 -6.73
N PRO A 132 -20.20 52.10 -8.01
CA PRO A 132 -19.42 50.95 -8.45
C PRO A 132 -18.09 50.95 -7.69
N ALA A 133 -17.90 49.90 -6.89
CA ALA A 133 -16.59 49.54 -6.36
C ALA A 133 -15.60 49.52 -7.55
N PRO A 134 -14.39 50.05 -7.39
CA PRO A 134 -13.42 50.09 -8.47
C PRO A 134 -13.24 48.68 -9.03
N ALA A 135 -13.36 48.58 -10.36
CA ALA A 135 -13.17 47.34 -11.09
C ALA A 135 -11.90 46.62 -10.59
N PRO A 136 -11.98 45.33 -10.25
CA PRO A 136 -10.78 44.58 -9.90
C PRO A 136 -9.80 44.70 -11.06
N SER A 137 -8.60 45.13 -10.72
CA SER A 137 -7.49 45.28 -11.65
C SER A 137 -7.14 43.89 -12.22
N PRO A 138 -6.61 43.81 -13.44
CA PRO A 138 -6.37 42.56 -14.14
C PRO A 138 -5.21 41.79 -13.49
N SER A 139 -5.53 41.01 -12.47
CA SER A 139 -4.74 39.90 -11.95
C SER A 139 -5.71 38.73 -11.77
N ASP A 140 -6.30 38.29 -12.88
CA ASP A 140 -7.52 37.46 -13.01
C ASP A 140 -7.35 35.97 -12.67
N ARG A 141 -6.53 35.61 -11.68
CA ARG A 141 -6.38 34.20 -11.28
C ARG A 141 -6.62 34.07 -9.78
N PRO A 142 -7.76 33.50 -9.32
CA PRO A 142 -8.08 33.43 -7.89
C PRO A 142 -7.01 32.69 -7.08
N TRP A 143 -6.32 31.74 -7.70
CA TRP A 143 -5.24 30.99 -7.07
C TRP A 143 -3.94 31.80 -6.90
N SER A 144 -3.73 32.92 -7.62
CA SER A 144 -2.46 33.67 -7.52
C SER A 144 -2.27 34.32 -6.16
N ALA A 145 -3.33 34.90 -5.60
CA ALA A 145 -3.36 35.46 -4.24
C ALA A 145 -3.14 34.38 -3.17
N PHE A 146 -3.70 33.19 -3.38
CA PHE A 146 -3.49 32.04 -2.50
C PHE A 146 -2.03 31.58 -2.52
N LEU A 147 -1.44 31.46 -3.72
CA LEU A 147 -0.01 31.15 -3.86
C LEU A 147 0.89 32.23 -3.27
N GLU A 148 0.46 33.51 -3.30
CA GLU A 148 1.12 34.66 -2.67
C GLU A 148 1.17 34.56 -1.14
N ALA A 149 0.07 34.14 -0.53
CA ALA A 149 -0.05 33.99 0.91
C ALA A 149 0.58 32.69 1.46
N LEU A 150 0.99 31.77 0.58
CA LEU A 150 1.43 30.43 0.98
C LEU A 150 2.75 30.45 1.75
N SER A 151 2.80 29.73 2.86
CA SER A 151 4.01 29.60 3.65
C SER A 151 5.06 28.72 2.93
N PRO A 152 6.36 28.92 3.20
CA PRO A 152 7.43 28.10 2.64
C PRO A 152 7.29 26.59 2.77
N THR A 153 6.77 26.13 3.90
CA THR A 153 6.68 24.71 4.23
C THR A 153 5.57 24.02 3.46
N ASP A 154 4.56 24.78 3.04
CA ASP A 154 3.32 24.23 2.48
C ASP A 154 3.35 24.15 0.95
N ILE A 155 4.39 24.72 0.31
CA ILE A 155 4.55 24.71 -1.15
C ILE A 155 4.64 23.27 -1.69
N VAL A 156 5.39 22.39 -1.01
CA VAL A 156 5.56 20.99 -1.43
C VAL A 156 4.25 20.21 -1.27
N GLY A 157 3.55 20.37 -0.15
CA GLY A 157 2.26 19.72 0.08
C GLY A 157 1.19 20.19 -0.92
N LEU A 158 1.21 21.49 -1.29
CA LEU A 158 0.33 22.02 -2.33
C LEU A 158 0.68 21.47 -3.72
N ALA A 159 1.98 21.30 -4.04
CA ALA A 159 2.40 20.62 -5.26
C ALA A 159 1.83 19.18 -5.28
N HIS A 160 1.98 18.42 -4.20
CA HIS A 160 1.42 17.06 -4.13
C HIS A 160 -0.09 17.07 -4.35
N ALA A 161 -0.81 17.99 -3.70
CA ALA A 161 -2.26 18.09 -3.84
C ALA A 161 -2.71 18.44 -5.27
N LEU A 162 -2.04 19.38 -5.94
CA LEU A 162 -2.30 19.73 -7.34
C LEU A 162 -2.05 18.54 -8.27
N PHE A 163 -1.03 17.72 -8.00
CA PHE A 163 -0.68 16.56 -8.82
C PHE A 163 -1.74 15.46 -8.69
N LEU A 164 -2.11 15.13 -7.46
CA LEU A 164 -3.15 14.12 -7.19
C LEU A 164 -4.50 14.52 -7.77
N THR A 165 -4.83 15.81 -7.72
CA THR A 165 -6.05 16.35 -8.32
C THR A 165 -6.00 16.27 -9.84
N HIS A 166 -4.85 16.57 -10.46
CA HIS A 166 -4.66 16.45 -11.90
C HIS A 166 -4.81 14.99 -12.35
N ASP A 167 -4.19 14.05 -11.64
CA ASP A 167 -4.32 12.61 -11.91
C ASP A 167 -5.77 12.13 -11.80
N ALA A 168 -6.51 12.59 -10.78
CA ALA A 168 -7.93 12.28 -10.62
C ALA A 168 -8.77 12.81 -11.80
N TYR A 169 -8.53 14.04 -12.25
CA TYR A 169 -9.22 14.61 -13.41
C TYR A 169 -8.87 13.89 -14.71
N MET A 170 -7.62 13.47 -14.90
CA MET A 170 -7.21 12.67 -16.06
C MET A 170 -7.90 11.30 -16.10
N ALA A 171 -8.05 10.65 -14.95
CA ALA A 171 -8.79 9.39 -14.83
C ALA A 171 -10.26 9.57 -15.20
N TYR A 172 -10.90 10.65 -14.70
CA TYR A 172 -12.29 10.96 -15.02
C TYR A 172 -12.49 11.32 -16.50
N LEU A 173 -11.55 12.06 -17.10
CA LEU A 173 -11.57 12.36 -18.55
C LEU A 173 -11.47 11.08 -19.38
N THR A 174 -10.64 10.13 -18.95
CA THR A 174 -10.49 8.82 -19.60
C THR A 174 -11.79 8.02 -19.50
N GLU A 175 -12.46 8.03 -18.35
CA GLU A 175 -13.77 7.39 -18.19
C GLU A 175 -14.83 8.03 -19.10
N LEU A 176 -14.88 9.36 -19.17
CA LEU A 176 -15.78 10.07 -20.08
C LEU A 176 -15.51 9.71 -21.55
N GLN A 177 -14.25 9.64 -21.98
CA GLN A 177 -13.87 9.23 -23.33
C GLN A 177 -14.28 7.79 -23.67
N GLN A 178 -14.21 6.87 -22.69
CA GLN A 178 -14.70 5.50 -22.87
C GLN A 178 -16.22 5.44 -23.05
N THR A 179 -16.96 6.33 -22.37
CA THR A 179 -18.42 6.39 -22.49
C THR A 179 -18.90 7.17 -23.72
N CYS A 180 -18.16 8.18 -24.17
CA CYS A 180 -18.51 9.05 -25.28
C CYS A 180 -17.41 9.00 -26.35
N SER A 181 -17.58 8.11 -27.34
CA SER A 181 -16.62 7.89 -28.44
C SER A 181 -16.37 9.13 -29.31
N SER A 182 -17.23 10.15 -29.22
CA SER A 182 -17.12 11.44 -29.92
C SER A 182 -16.22 12.45 -29.19
N ALA A 183 -15.79 12.17 -27.95
CA ALA A 183 -14.86 13.00 -27.21
C ALA A 183 -13.44 12.85 -27.81
N TRP A 184 -12.90 13.98 -28.25
CA TRP A 184 -11.71 14.07 -29.10
C TRP A 184 -10.44 13.53 -28.43
N PRO A 185 -9.44 13.05 -29.21
CA PRO A 185 -8.15 12.65 -28.66
C PRO A 185 -7.37 13.89 -28.22
N LEU A 186 -7.47 14.23 -26.94
CA LEU A 186 -6.77 15.38 -26.37
C LEU A 186 -5.35 14.98 -25.96
N ARG A 187 -4.36 15.57 -26.63
CA ARG A 187 -2.97 15.59 -26.17
C ARG A 187 -2.83 16.63 -25.08
N LEU A 188 -3.25 16.30 -23.87
CA LEU A 188 -2.88 17.09 -22.70
C LEU A 188 -1.37 16.92 -22.49
N ARG A 189 -0.65 18.04 -22.44
CA ARG A 189 0.76 18.01 -22.05
C ARG A 189 0.81 17.56 -20.61
N LEU A 190 1.56 16.49 -20.33
CA LEU A 190 1.89 16.16 -18.95
C LEU A 190 2.54 17.41 -18.32
N PRO A 191 2.16 17.79 -17.09
CA PRO A 191 2.84 18.86 -16.40
C PRO A 191 4.33 18.54 -16.38
N HIS A 192 5.15 19.45 -16.93
CA HIS A 192 6.59 19.30 -16.83
C HIS A 192 6.95 19.46 -15.36
N VAL A 193 7.21 18.35 -14.68
CA VAL A 193 7.62 18.34 -13.28
C VAL A 193 9.07 18.84 -13.25
N PRO A 194 9.35 20.05 -12.77
CA PRO A 194 10.69 20.60 -12.76
C PRO A 194 11.55 20.03 -11.62
N TYR A 195 10.90 19.54 -10.55
CA TYR A 195 11.55 19.03 -9.34
C TYR A 195 10.90 17.72 -8.88
N ALA A 196 11.69 16.69 -8.59
CA ALA A 196 11.20 15.39 -8.13
C ALA A 196 10.39 15.49 -6.82
N ASP A 197 10.73 16.44 -5.95
CA ASP A 197 10.08 16.67 -4.66
C ASP A 197 8.63 17.17 -4.79
N MET A 198 8.23 17.66 -5.97
CA MET A 198 6.85 18.04 -6.26
C MET A 198 5.93 16.84 -6.55
N LEU A 199 6.49 15.64 -6.66
CA LEU A 199 5.71 14.42 -6.81
C LEU A 199 5.47 13.79 -5.44
N PRO A 200 4.23 13.36 -5.16
CA PRO A 200 3.96 12.55 -3.98
C PRO A 200 4.62 11.17 -4.11
N ASP A 201 5.00 10.57 -2.98
CA ASP A 201 5.51 9.20 -2.92
C ASP A 201 4.47 8.19 -3.46
N ASP A 202 4.94 7.06 -4.00
CA ASP A 202 4.06 6.02 -4.56
C ASP A 202 2.97 5.56 -3.57
N THR A 203 3.27 5.55 -2.26
CA THR A 203 2.31 5.17 -1.22
C THR A 203 1.20 6.21 -1.01
N THR A 204 1.53 7.51 -1.07
CA THR A 204 0.54 8.58 -0.90
C THR A 204 -0.28 8.78 -2.18
N GLN A 205 0.27 8.41 -3.34
CA GLN A 205 -0.46 8.42 -4.60
C GLN A 205 -1.61 7.38 -4.65
N HIS A 206 -1.48 6.24 -3.95
CA HIS A 206 -2.47 5.17 -3.97
C HIS A 206 -3.47 5.22 -2.80
N ASP A 207 -3.27 6.11 -1.82
CA ASP A 207 -4.18 6.26 -0.69
C ASP A 207 -5.45 7.04 -1.10
N ALA A 208 -6.61 6.39 -0.98
CA ALA A 208 -7.88 6.94 -1.41
C ALA A 208 -8.33 8.15 -0.57
N ASP A 209 -8.01 8.18 0.72
CA ASP A 209 -8.44 9.27 1.61
C ASP A 209 -7.57 10.51 1.41
N VAL A 210 -6.26 10.31 1.20
CA VAL A 210 -5.32 11.38 0.85
C VAL A 210 -5.70 12.02 -0.49
N ARG A 211 -6.02 11.20 -1.50
CA ARG A 211 -6.50 11.71 -2.80
C ARG A 211 -7.77 12.54 -2.66
N ARG A 212 -8.75 12.06 -1.88
CA ARG A 212 -10.01 12.78 -1.66
C ARG A 212 -9.78 14.12 -0.96
N GLY A 213 -8.93 14.15 0.06
CA GLY A 213 -8.55 15.38 0.76
C GLY A 213 -7.79 16.37 -0.13
N ALA A 214 -6.89 15.87 -0.98
CA ALA A 214 -6.14 16.69 -1.94
C ALA A 214 -7.06 17.37 -2.96
N VAL A 215 -8.02 16.63 -3.52
CA VAL A 215 -9.01 17.17 -4.47
C VAL A 215 -9.85 18.25 -3.79
N ASP A 216 -10.37 18.00 -2.58
CA ASP A 216 -11.19 18.98 -1.86
C ASP A 216 -10.41 20.26 -1.50
N LEU A 217 -9.14 20.12 -1.10
CA LEU A 217 -8.26 21.25 -0.85
C LEU A 217 -8.08 22.09 -2.12
N VAL A 218 -7.72 21.46 -3.25
CA VAL A 218 -7.47 22.19 -4.51
C VAL A 218 -8.73 22.83 -5.04
N GLU A 219 -9.85 22.10 -5.09
CA GLU A 219 -11.10 22.61 -5.62
C GLU A 219 -11.63 23.77 -4.78
N ARG A 220 -11.82 23.59 -3.47
CA ARG A 220 -12.50 24.58 -2.63
C ARG A 220 -11.58 25.71 -2.17
N HIS A 221 -10.34 25.41 -1.83
CA HIS A 221 -9.46 26.36 -1.13
C HIS A 221 -8.45 27.03 -2.05
N VAL A 222 -7.96 26.35 -3.08
CA VAL A 222 -6.95 26.90 -4.01
C VAL A 222 -7.62 27.55 -5.20
N MET A 223 -8.55 26.85 -5.84
CA MET A 223 -9.18 27.26 -7.09
C MET A 223 -10.55 27.92 -6.90
N HIS A 224 -11.16 27.76 -5.72
CA HIS A 224 -12.52 28.21 -5.40
C HIS A 224 -13.57 27.72 -6.40
N TRP A 225 -13.40 26.49 -6.89
CA TRP A 225 -14.35 25.80 -7.74
C TRP A 225 -15.40 25.06 -6.94
N THR A 226 -16.56 24.87 -7.56
CA THR A 226 -17.53 23.88 -7.10
C THR A 226 -16.90 22.48 -7.23
N PRO A 227 -16.96 21.65 -6.17
CA PRO A 227 -16.40 20.32 -6.21
C PRO A 227 -16.92 19.50 -7.38
N TRP A 228 -16.04 18.79 -8.08
CA TRP A 228 -16.44 18.06 -9.27
C TRP A 228 -17.49 16.99 -8.97
N SER A 229 -17.46 16.41 -7.77
CA SER A 229 -18.48 15.47 -7.30
C SER A 229 -19.88 16.09 -7.23
N GLU A 230 -19.99 17.37 -6.87
CA GLU A 230 -21.26 18.09 -6.80
C GLU A 230 -21.79 18.40 -8.20
N VAL A 231 -20.91 18.83 -9.12
CA VAL A 231 -21.24 19.02 -10.55
C VAL A 231 -21.76 17.72 -11.16
N CYS A 232 -21.11 16.59 -10.87
CA CYS A 232 -21.55 15.27 -11.32
C CYS A 232 -22.89 14.86 -10.70
N ALA A 233 -23.10 15.13 -9.40
CA ALA A 233 -24.35 14.80 -8.71
C ALA A 233 -25.55 15.60 -9.26
N ASP A 234 -25.35 16.87 -9.60
CA ASP A 234 -26.42 17.70 -10.20
C ASP A 234 -26.75 17.26 -11.63
N ALA A 235 -25.75 16.84 -12.40
CA ALA A 235 -25.97 16.21 -13.70
C ALA A 235 -26.69 14.86 -13.59
N GLN A 236 -26.42 14.07 -12.55
CA GLN A 236 -27.14 12.82 -12.30
C GLN A 236 -28.63 13.04 -11.99
N LYS A 237 -28.98 14.13 -11.30
CA LYS A 237 -30.40 14.48 -11.05
C LYS A 237 -31.17 14.81 -12.33
N THR A 238 -30.47 15.22 -13.39
CA THR A 238 -31.06 15.63 -14.67
C THR A 238 -30.91 14.56 -15.77
N ALA A 239 -30.24 13.45 -15.47
CA ALA A 239 -30.00 12.37 -16.41
C ALA A 239 -31.29 11.55 -16.68
N PRO A 240 -31.48 11.05 -17.93
CA PRO A 240 -32.56 10.12 -18.23
C PRO A 240 -32.38 8.78 -17.52
N ALA A 241 -33.42 7.93 -17.56
CA ALA A 241 -33.51 6.66 -16.84
C ALA A 241 -32.21 5.83 -16.88
N PRO A 242 -31.84 5.15 -15.78
CA PRO A 242 -30.57 4.45 -15.65
C PRO A 242 -30.36 3.42 -16.76
N SER A 243 -29.20 3.46 -17.43
CA SER A 243 -28.85 2.48 -18.45
C SER A 243 -28.12 1.29 -17.83
N MET A 244 -28.44 0.08 -18.29
CA MET A 244 -27.80 -1.15 -17.82
C MET A 244 -26.38 -1.23 -18.38
N HIS A 245 -25.40 -1.32 -17.50
CA HIS A 245 -23.98 -1.47 -17.83
C HIS A 245 -23.46 -2.82 -17.31
N TYR A 246 -22.90 -3.64 -18.21
CA TYR A 246 -22.38 -4.96 -17.85
C TYR A 246 -20.86 -4.92 -17.68
N GLU A 247 -20.38 -5.10 -16.44
CA GLU A 247 -18.97 -5.20 -16.11
C GLU A 247 -18.54 -6.67 -16.04
N ARG A 248 -17.37 -7.00 -16.61
CA ARG A 248 -16.81 -8.35 -16.56
C ARG A 248 -16.12 -8.58 -15.22
N LEU A 249 -16.59 -9.55 -14.45
CA LEU A 249 -16.03 -9.92 -13.16
C LEU A 249 -15.54 -11.37 -13.21
N THR A 250 -14.42 -11.68 -12.57
CA THR A 250 -13.98 -13.07 -12.38
C THR A 250 -14.02 -13.40 -10.91
N TRP A 251 -14.79 -14.42 -10.54
CA TRP A 251 -14.94 -14.84 -9.14
C TRP A 251 -14.72 -16.35 -9.04
N GLN A 252 -13.80 -16.76 -8.17
CA GLN A 252 -13.36 -18.16 -8.01
C GLN A 252 -13.01 -18.87 -9.34
N GLY A 253 -12.40 -18.13 -10.28
CA GLY A 253 -11.98 -18.65 -11.58
C GLY A 253 -13.09 -18.76 -12.65
N LEU A 254 -14.32 -18.37 -12.32
CA LEU A 254 -15.44 -18.33 -13.27
C LEU A 254 -15.72 -16.89 -13.74
N PRO A 255 -16.02 -16.68 -15.03
CA PRO A 255 -16.38 -15.38 -15.56
C PRO A 255 -17.86 -15.06 -15.28
N TYR A 256 -18.12 -13.87 -14.76
CA TYR A 256 -19.43 -13.30 -14.48
C TYR A 256 -19.59 -11.96 -15.19
N LEU A 257 -20.84 -11.57 -15.46
CA LEU A 257 -21.20 -10.23 -15.90
C LEU A 257 -22.02 -9.58 -14.80
N LEU A 258 -21.44 -8.58 -14.14
CA LEU A 258 -22.13 -7.77 -13.15
C LEU A 258 -22.90 -6.67 -13.89
N CYS A 259 -24.23 -6.74 -13.85
CA CYS A 259 -25.06 -5.64 -14.31
C CYS A 259 -25.06 -4.55 -13.24
N THR A 260 -24.50 -3.40 -13.56
CA THR A 260 -24.56 -2.17 -12.78
C THR A 260 -25.46 -1.18 -13.51
N TYR A 261 -26.20 -0.38 -12.78
CA TYR A 261 -26.98 0.70 -13.36
C TYR A 261 -26.10 1.95 -13.36
N LYS A 262 -25.62 2.38 -14.53
CA LYS A 262 -24.88 3.63 -14.66
C LYS A 262 -25.82 4.70 -15.23
N MET A 263 -25.89 5.83 -14.53
CA MET A 263 -26.53 7.03 -15.07
C MET A 263 -25.60 7.59 -16.14
N THR A 264 -25.83 7.24 -17.42
CA THR A 264 -25.09 7.84 -18.53
C THR A 264 -25.67 9.23 -18.81
N PRO A 265 -24.91 10.32 -18.58
CA PRO A 265 -25.39 11.65 -18.87
C PRO A 265 -25.63 11.80 -20.39
N PRO A 266 -26.60 12.63 -20.82
CA PRO A 266 -26.77 12.98 -22.23
C PRO A 266 -25.45 13.37 -22.91
N GLU A 267 -25.28 13.06 -24.19
CA GLU A 267 -24.03 13.33 -24.91
C GLU A 267 -23.64 14.82 -24.87
N ALA A 268 -24.61 15.73 -24.94
CA ALA A 268 -24.38 17.17 -24.82
C ALA A 268 -23.85 17.57 -23.43
N THR A 269 -24.37 16.98 -22.35
CA THR A 269 -23.86 17.20 -20.99
C THR A 269 -22.49 16.56 -20.77
N ALA A 270 -22.24 15.39 -21.35
CA ALA A 270 -20.92 14.74 -21.29
C ALA A 270 -19.86 15.57 -22.03
N GLN A 271 -20.20 16.16 -23.18
CA GLN A 271 -19.34 17.09 -23.89
C GLN A 271 -19.09 18.38 -23.09
N ALA A 272 -20.12 18.95 -22.47
CA ALA A 272 -19.98 20.13 -21.60
C ALA A 272 -19.10 19.84 -20.37
N HIS A 273 -19.22 18.65 -19.77
CA HIS A 273 -18.35 18.21 -18.69
C HIS A 273 -16.91 18.03 -19.16
N ALA A 274 -16.69 17.44 -20.34
CA ALA A 274 -15.35 17.29 -20.89
C ALA A 274 -14.70 18.66 -21.14
N THR A 275 -15.42 19.64 -21.70
CA THR A 275 -14.90 21.00 -21.89
C THR A 275 -14.58 21.68 -20.57
N GLN A 276 -15.49 21.61 -19.59
CA GLN A 276 -15.28 22.23 -18.28
C GLN A 276 -14.11 21.60 -17.52
N LEU A 277 -13.94 20.28 -17.63
CA LEU A 277 -12.83 19.57 -17.00
C LEU A 277 -11.49 19.93 -17.65
N LEU A 278 -11.45 20.11 -18.98
CA LEU A 278 -10.26 20.56 -19.69
C LEU A 278 -9.85 21.97 -19.28
N GLU A 279 -10.81 22.88 -19.17
CA GLU A 279 -10.56 24.24 -18.66
C GLU A 279 -9.99 24.17 -17.24
N ARG A 280 -10.54 23.34 -16.36
CA ARG A 280 -10.01 23.14 -15.01
C ARG A 280 -8.58 22.58 -15.03
N ILE A 281 -8.28 21.60 -15.88
CA ILE A 281 -6.94 21.03 -16.02
C ILE A 281 -5.94 22.11 -16.48
N GLU A 282 -6.31 22.95 -17.45
CA GLU A 282 -5.45 24.05 -17.93
C GLU A 282 -5.14 25.06 -16.81
N HIS A 283 -6.17 25.48 -16.05
CA HIS A 283 -5.99 26.40 -14.92
C HIS A 283 -5.12 25.79 -13.82
N MET A 284 -5.23 24.48 -13.58
CA MET A 284 -4.35 23.77 -12.64
C MET A 284 -2.91 23.70 -13.13
N GLN A 285 -2.68 23.46 -14.42
CA GLN A 285 -1.34 23.45 -15.00
C GLN A 285 -0.68 24.83 -14.91
N ASP A 286 -1.45 25.90 -15.08
CA ASP A 286 -0.96 27.25 -14.90
C ASP A 286 -0.56 27.55 -13.44
N ALA A 287 -1.37 27.12 -12.47
CA ALA A 287 -1.05 27.23 -11.05
C ALA A 287 0.20 26.40 -10.68
N TRP A 288 0.34 25.22 -11.28
CA TRP A 288 1.51 24.36 -11.13
C TRP A 288 2.80 25.06 -11.60
N VAL A 289 2.76 25.67 -12.79
CA VAL A 289 3.91 26.38 -13.35
C VAL A 289 4.27 27.59 -12.48
N ALA A 290 3.29 28.34 -11.99
CA ALA A 290 3.53 29.47 -11.09
C ALA A 290 4.18 29.02 -9.76
N LEU A 291 3.73 27.89 -9.21
CA LEU A 291 4.34 27.28 -8.02
C LEU A 291 5.80 26.86 -8.28
N ALA A 292 6.08 26.28 -9.45
CA ALA A 292 7.42 25.88 -9.86
C ALA A 292 8.36 27.07 -10.02
N CYS A 293 7.91 28.17 -10.63
CA CYS A 293 8.69 29.40 -10.74
C CYS A 293 9.03 29.96 -9.35
N ARG A 294 8.08 29.98 -8.42
CA ARG A 294 8.34 30.43 -7.03
C ARG A 294 9.37 29.58 -6.30
N LEU A 295 9.38 28.27 -6.52
CA LEU A 295 10.42 27.40 -5.97
C LEU A 295 11.78 27.68 -6.60
N ALA A 296 11.83 27.94 -7.91
CA ALA A 296 13.06 28.31 -8.59
C ALA A 296 13.63 29.65 -8.08
N ASP A 297 12.78 30.67 -7.90
CA ASP A 297 13.20 31.99 -7.39
C ASP A 297 13.74 31.91 -5.96
N ARG A 298 13.17 31.05 -5.12
CA ARG A 298 13.70 30.80 -3.76
C ARG A 298 15.00 30.02 -3.74
N LEU A 299 15.19 29.09 -4.67
CA LEU A 299 16.48 28.42 -4.85
C LEU A 299 17.55 29.39 -5.38
N ALA A 300 17.14 30.50 -6.01
CA ALA A 300 18.02 31.52 -6.56
C ALA A 300 18.42 32.64 -5.57
N ASP A 301 17.72 32.80 -4.43
CA ASP A 301 17.99 33.86 -3.44
C ASP A 301 18.51 33.29 -2.10
N PRO A 302 19.83 32.98 -1.97
CA PRO A 302 20.39 32.47 -0.74
C PRO A 302 20.84 33.61 0.19
N ALA A 303 20.34 33.60 1.43
CA ALA A 303 21.08 34.14 2.56
C ALA A 303 22.51 33.53 2.58
N PRO A 304 23.55 34.24 3.06
CA PRO A 304 24.94 33.90 2.79
C PRO A 304 25.38 32.67 3.61
N VAL A 305 25.07 31.49 3.09
CA VAL A 305 25.68 30.22 3.43
C VAL A 305 26.62 29.89 2.27
N PRO A 306 27.92 29.63 2.50
CA PRO A 306 28.88 29.44 1.43
C PRO A 306 28.44 28.26 0.54
N ALA A 307 28.12 28.55 -0.71
CA ALA A 307 27.72 27.55 -1.69
C ALA A 307 28.80 26.46 -1.82
N PRO A 308 28.43 25.17 -1.92
CA PRO A 308 29.40 24.13 -2.23
C PRO A 308 30.00 24.43 -3.62
N PRO A 309 31.33 24.32 -3.80
CA PRO A 309 31.98 24.73 -5.05
C PRO A 309 31.42 23.97 -6.26
N ALA A 310 31.19 24.68 -7.36
CA ALA A 310 30.70 24.12 -8.62
C ALA A 310 31.68 23.16 -9.34
N GLY A 311 32.85 22.89 -8.75
CA GLY A 311 33.90 22.04 -9.28
C GLY A 311 34.27 20.88 -8.34
N ILE A 312 35.03 19.92 -8.86
CA ILE A 312 35.66 18.85 -8.06
C ILE A 312 36.54 19.54 -7.00
N THR A 313 36.17 19.41 -5.73
CA THR A 313 36.95 20.01 -4.65
C THR A 313 38.13 19.12 -4.30
N TRP A 314 39.18 19.71 -3.74
CA TRP A 314 40.34 18.95 -3.28
C TRP A 314 39.98 17.93 -2.20
N THR A 315 38.93 18.19 -1.41
CA THR A 315 38.42 17.23 -0.42
C THR A 315 37.84 16.00 -1.09
N ASP A 316 37.12 16.14 -2.21
CA ASP A 316 36.60 14.99 -2.96
C ASP A 316 37.71 14.16 -3.59
N VAL A 317 38.72 14.84 -4.14
CA VAL A 317 39.90 14.17 -4.69
C VAL A 317 40.61 13.41 -3.57
N ARG A 318 40.74 14.00 -2.39
CA ARG A 318 41.35 13.35 -1.23
C ARG A 318 40.52 12.16 -0.74
N ASP A 319 39.20 12.27 -0.66
CA ASP A 319 38.33 11.19 -0.18
C ASP A 319 38.23 10.07 -1.21
N MET A 320 38.22 10.40 -2.50
CA MET A 320 38.38 9.45 -3.60
C MET A 320 39.75 8.77 -3.51
N LEU A 321 40.84 9.51 -3.31
CA LEU A 321 42.19 8.96 -3.17
C LEU A 321 42.31 8.06 -1.93
N ALA A 322 41.71 8.43 -0.80
CA ALA A 322 41.70 7.61 0.41
C ALA A 322 40.93 6.30 0.20
N SER A 323 39.73 6.38 -0.39
CA SER A 323 38.91 5.20 -0.69
C SER A 323 39.58 4.29 -1.74
N THR A 324 40.14 4.87 -2.80
CA THR A 324 40.86 4.11 -3.84
C THR A 324 42.18 3.53 -3.32
N ALA A 325 42.91 4.24 -2.45
CA ALA A 325 44.12 3.72 -1.80
C ALA A 325 43.78 2.55 -0.87
N PHE A 326 42.68 2.63 -0.12
CA PHE A 326 42.24 1.54 0.74
C PHE A 326 41.78 0.32 -0.08
N MET A 327 41.09 0.54 -1.21
CA MET A 327 40.76 -0.54 -2.15
C MET A 327 42.00 -1.13 -2.82
N ALA A 328 42.96 -0.31 -3.20
CA ALA A 328 44.23 -0.76 -3.76
C ALA A 328 45.02 -1.59 -2.74
N LEU A 329 45.04 -1.18 -1.47
CA LEU A 329 45.64 -1.95 -0.38
C LEU A 329 44.95 -3.31 -0.21
N ARG A 330 43.62 -3.35 -0.24
CA ARG A 330 42.84 -4.59 -0.15
C ARG A 330 43.11 -5.53 -1.34
N LEU A 331 43.15 -5.00 -2.56
CA LEU A 331 43.49 -5.76 -3.77
C LEU A 331 44.95 -6.23 -3.74
N TRP A 332 45.86 -5.43 -3.18
CA TRP A 332 47.25 -5.81 -2.98
C TRP A 332 47.38 -6.96 -1.98
N ILE A 333 46.60 -6.98 -0.90
CA ILE A 333 46.56 -8.12 0.03
C ILE A 333 46.07 -9.38 -0.69
N VAL A 334 45.02 -9.27 -1.51
CA VAL A 334 44.53 -10.41 -2.33
C VAL A 334 45.62 -10.88 -3.30
N TYR A 335 46.29 -9.94 -3.98
CA TYR A 335 47.40 -10.25 -4.86
C TYR A 335 48.55 -10.95 -4.13
N ALA A 336 48.95 -10.45 -2.97
CA ALA A 336 50.07 -10.98 -2.19
C ALA A 336 49.79 -12.37 -1.61
N VAL A 337 48.52 -12.66 -1.24
CA VAL A 337 48.15 -13.94 -0.62
C VAL A 337 47.83 -15.01 -1.66
N PHE A 338 47.11 -14.66 -2.72
CA PHE A 338 46.52 -15.66 -3.62
C PHE A 338 47.23 -15.76 -4.98
N VAL A 339 47.80 -14.67 -5.48
CA VAL A 339 48.36 -14.59 -6.84
C VAL A 339 49.81 -15.08 -6.99
N PRO A 340 50.70 -15.21 -5.97
CA PRO A 340 52.07 -15.69 -6.18
C PRO A 340 52.14 -17.13 -6.71
N ARG A 341 51.03 -17.87 -6.63
CA ARG A 341 50.90 -19.25 -7.13
C ARG A 341 50.33 -19.34 -8.54
N LEU A 342 49.83 -18.24 -9.11
CA LEU A 342 49.35 -18.18 -10.47
C LEU A 342 50.49 -17.75 -11.41
N GLY A 343 50.71 -18.49 -12.50
CA GLY A 343 51.79 -18.22 -13.44
C GLY A 343 51.78 -16.79 -14.01
N THR A 344 52.94 -16.35 -14.53
CA THR A 344 53.21 -14.96 -14.95
C THR A 344 52.20 -14.34 -15.93
N LYS A 345 51.53 -15.14 -16.77
CA LYS A 345 50.49 -14.63 -17.67
C LYS A 345 49.19 -14.27 -16.94
N MET A 346 48.81 -15.07 -15.95
CA MET A 346 47.58 -14.85 -15.16
C MET A 346 47.76 -13.72 -14.14
N SER A 347 48.97 -13.55 -13.59
CA SER A 347 49.26 -12.41 -12.72
C SER A 347 49.17 -11.07 -13.48
N TRP A 348 49.65 -11.01 -14.72
CA TRP A 348 49.51 -9.83 -15.58
C TRP A 348 48.04 -9.51 -15.91
N LEU A 349 47.23 -10.51 -16.26
CA LEU A 349 45.80 -10.32 -16.51
C LEU A 349 45.06 -9.87 -15.25
N PHE A 350 45.38 -10.46 -14.10
CA PHE A 350 44.79 -10.07 -12.82
C PHE A 350 45.16 -8.62 -12.45
N MET A 351 46.42 -8.22 -12.65
CA MET A 351 46.86 -6.84 -12.43
C MET A 351 46.14 -5.85 -13.35
N ALA A 352 45.99 -6.19 -14.64
CA ALA A 352 45.25 -5.36 -15.59
C ALA A 352 43.77 -5.21 -15.19
N ALA A 353 43.12 -6.30 -14.75
CA ALA A 353 41.75 -6.28 -14.26
C ALA A 353 41.61 -5.46 -12.97
N CYS A 354 42.55 -5.55 -12.03
CA CYS A 354 42.56 -4.73 -10.80
C CYS A 354 42.70 -3.24 -11.11
N ILE A 355 43.59 -2.88 -12.05
CA ILE A 355 43.77 -1.48 -12.47
C ILE A 355 42.48 -0.95 -13.12
N ALA A 356 41.87 -1.71 -14.03
CA ALA A 356 40.61 -1.34 -14.66
C ALA A 356 39.48 -1.18 -13.63
N PHE A 357 39.42 -2.07 -12.63
CA PHE A 357 38.45 -1.99 -11.54
C PHE A 357 38.66 -0.76 -10.64
N LEU A 358 39.92 -0.42 -10.30
CA LEU A 358 40.23 0.77 -9.51
C LEU A 358 39.86 2.06 -10.25
N VAL A 359 40.12 2.14 -11.56
CA VAL A 359 39.71 3.26 -12.41
C VAL A 359 38.18 3.38 -12.47
N TRP A 360 37.49 2.25 -12.66
CA TRP A 360 36.02 2.21 -12.63
C TRP A 360 35.44 2.63 -11.28
N HIS A 361 36.02 2.17 -10.18
CA HIS A 361 35.60 2.50 -8.82
C HIS A 361 35.79 4.00 -8.53
N ALA A 362 36.95 4.56 -8.90
CA ALA A 362 37.22 6.00 -8.79
C ALA A 362 36.20 6.82 -9.58
N TYR A 363 35.93 6.41 -10.83
CA TYR A 363 34.92 7.06 -11.68
C TYR A 363 33.52 7.00 -11.08
N MET A 364 33.13 5.85 -10.52
CA MET A 364 31.82 5.67 -9.89
C MET A 364 31.64 6.49 -8.62
N LEU A 365 32.68 6.61 -7.77
CA LEU A 365 32.65 7.49 -6.60
C LEU A 365 32.51 8.95 -7.01
N LEU A 366 33.30 9.39 -8.00
CA LEU A 366 33.22 10.75 -8.53
C LEU A 366 31.82 11.03 -9.10
N ARG A 367 31.26 10.09 -9.85
CA ARG A 367 29.91 10.19 -10.43
C ARG A 367 28.79 10.13 -9.38
N ARG A 368 28.99 9.41 -8.28
CA ARG A 368 28.04 9.35 -7.14
C ARG A 368 28.06 10.66 -6.37
N GLN A 369 29.23 11.16 -6.00
CA GLN A 369 29.38 12.45 -5.29
C GLN A 369 28.90 13.62 -6.14
N TRP A 370 29.10 13.56 -7.45
CA TRP A 370 28.59 14.58 -8.37
C TRP A 370 27.06 14.52 -8.52
N ARG A 371 26.46 13.31 -8.47
CA ARG A 371 24.99 13.14 -8.42
C ARG A 371 24.40 13.57 -7.09
N ALA A 372 25.03 13.23 -5.97
CA ALA A 372 24.61 13.67 -4.63
C ALA A 372 24.60 15.21 -4.55
N ARG A 373 25.64 15.88 -5.08
CA ARG A 373 25.67 17.35 -5.14
C ARG A 373 24.63 17.98 -6.07
N ARG A 374 24.22 17.28 -7.13
CA ARG A 374 23.12 17.73 -7.98
C ARG A 374 21.72 17.41 -7.43
N GLY A 375 21.63 16.60 -6.37
CA GLY A 375 20.38 16.05 -5.86
C GLY A 375 20.14 16.23 -4.37
N THR A 376 20.81 17.17 -3.69
CA THR A 376 20.59 17.40 -2.24
C THR A 376 20.28 18.88 -1.98
N PRO A 377 19.04 19.27 -1.64
CA PRO A 377 18.80 20.53 -0.95
C PRO A 377 19.32 20.44 0.50
N PRO A 378 19.86 21.53 1.08
CA PRO A 378 20.31 21.54 2.46
C PRO A 378 19.09 21.66 3.38
N GLY A 379 18.62 20.54 3.90
CA GLY A 379 17.46 20.56 4.79
C GLY A 379 16.74 19.23 4.91
N THR A 380 17.49 18.15 5.06
CA THR A 380 16.92 16.92 5.61
C THR A 380 17.96 16.40 6.59
N GLU A 381 17.91 16.96 7.80
CA GLU A 381 18.39 16.24 8.97
C GLU A 381 17.86 14.82 8.84
N ALA A 382 18.76 13.85 8.84
CA ALA A 382 18.41 12.45 8.87
C ALA A 382 17.30 12.27 9.92
N PRO A 383 16.13 11.71 9.58
CA PRO A 383 15.18 11.38 10.61
C PRO A 383 15.90 10.43 11.54
N ALA A 384 16.15 10.90 12.76
CA ALA A 384 16.62 10.10 13.86
C ALA A 384 15.78 8.83 13.83
N SER A 385 16.45 7.69 13.65
CA SER A 385 15.84 6.38 13.59
C SER A 385 15.12 6.13 14.91
N THR A 386 13.88 6.62 15.01
CA THR A 386 12.99 6.40 16.13
C THR A 386 12.30 5.08 15.84
N SER A 387 13.05 4.01 16.02
CA SER A 387 12.50 2.67 16.08
C SER A 387 11.75 2.50 17.41
N ALA A 388 10.43 2.68 17.39
CA ALA A 388 9.45 1.91 18.17
C ALA A 388 8.04 2.47 17.89
N VAL A 389 7.37 1.95 16.85
CA VAL A 389 5.91 1.98 16.85
C VAL A 389 5.48 0.88 17.80
N GLU A 390 5.11 1.26 19.03
CA GLU A 390 4.28 0.45 19.93
C GLU A 390 2.98 0.13 19.19
N ALA A 391 2.89 -1.07 18.64
CA ALA A 391 1.60 -1.64 18.29
C ALA A 391 0.89 -1.95 19.61
N THR A 392 -0.03 -1.07 19.99
CA THR A 392 -1.02 -1.30 21.05
C THR A 392 -1.73 -2.63 20.78
N GLN A 393 -1.38 -3.68 21.54
CA GLN A 393 -2.22 -4.86 21.72
C GLN A 393 -2.81 -4.83 23.12
N THR A 394 -4.11 -4.60 23.13
CA THR A 394 -5.05 -4.90 24.20
C THR A 394 -5.04 -6.39 24.55
N GLY A 395 -4.83 -6.71 25.83
CA GLY A 395 -5.37 -7.93 26.45
C GLY A 395 -4.38 -9.06 26.75
N MET A 396 -4.02 -9.17 28.04
CA MET A 396 -3.65 -10.39 28.78
C MET A 396 -2.65 -11.37 28.12
N GLU A 397 -1.33 -11.22 28.33
CA GLU A 397 -0.40 -12.33 28.65
C GLU A 397 0.89 -11.75 29.30
N GLU A 398 1.28 -12.19 30.51
CA GLU A 398 2.50 -11.78 31.22
C GLU A 398 3.77 -12.44 30.62
N GLY A 399 4.11 -12.12 29.37
CA GLY A 399 5.29 -12.64 28.65
C GLY A 399 6.41 -11.62 28.46
N LEU A 400 7.63 -12.09 28.15
CA LEU A 400 8.69 -11.24 27.60
C LEU A 400 8.53 -11.21 26.07
N ASP A 401 8.56 -10.02 25.48
CA ASP A 401 8.51 -9.89 24.02
C ASP A 401 9.84 -10.33 23.40
N MET A 402 9.77 -11.31 22.49
CA MET A 402 10.92 -11.76 21.71
C MET A 402 10.95 -11.12 20.31
N PRO A 403 12.13 -10.69 19.83
CA PRO A 403 12.26 -10.12 18.51
C PRO A 403 12.26 -11.22 17.44
N ARG A 404 11.45 -11.02 16.40
CA ARG A 404 11.51 -11.78 15.16
C ARG A 404 11.98 -10.89 14.01
N LEU A 405 12.96 -11.39 13.25
CA LEU A 405 13.55 -10.67 12.12
C LEU A 405 12.83 -11.04 10.81
N PRO A 406 12.77 -10.15 9.81
CA PRO A 406 12.17 -10.48 8.52
C PRO A 406 13.05 -11.49 7.75
N TYR A 407 12.43 -12.42 7.01
CA TYR A 407 13.17 -13.32 6.11
C TYR A 407 13.98 -12.53 5.08
N ARG A 408 15.25 -12.92 4.91
CA ARG A 408 16.19 -12.28 3.98
C ARG A 408 16.08 -12.87 2.57
N ARG A 409 14.88 -12.84 1.98
CA ARG A 409 14.62 -13.31 0.60
C ARG A 409 14.72 -12.17 -0.39
N ALA A 410 15.60 -12.30 -1.38
CA ALA A 410 15.75 -11.33 -2.47
C ALA A 410 14.39 -11.12 -3.16
N GLN A 411 13.96 -9.86 -3.24
CA GLN A 411 12.72 -9.44 -3.87
C GLN A 411 12.96 -9.08 -5.34
N GLY A 412 11.92 -9.18 -6.16
CA GLY A 412 11.99 -8.86 -7.59
C GLY A 412 12.37 -10.04 -8.48
N ARG A 413 12.56 -9.75 -9.77
CA ARG A 413 12.88 -10.76 -10.78
C ARG A 413 14.39 -11.05 -10.78
N TRP A 414 14.79 -12.29 -11.08
CA TRP A 414 16.21 -12.66 -11.20
C TRP A 414 16.96 -11.90 -12.32
N THR A 415 16.24 -11.24 -13.22
CA THR A 415 16.78 -10.36 -14.25
C THR A 415 17.13 -8.96 -13.74
N GLU A 416 16.63 -8.57 -12.57
CA GLU A 416 16.87 -7.26 -11.98
C GLU A 416 18.20 -7.24 -11.21
N PRO A 417 19.01 -6.19 -11.34
CA PRO A 417 20.30 -6.11 -10.66
C PRO A 417 20.15 -6.08 -9.13
N MET A 418 19.06 -5.48 -8.62
CA MET A 418 18.78 -5.39 -7.19
C MET A 418 18.56 -6.76 -6.54
N TYR A 419 17.94 -7.70 -7.27
CA TYR A 419 17.77 -9.07 -6.81
C TYR A 419 19.12 -9.73 -6.45
N TRP A 420 20.13 -9.54 -7.30
CA TRP A 420 21.47 -10.08 -7.06
C TRP A 420 22.22 -9.34 -5.97
N VAL A 421 22.05 -8.01 -5.87
CA VAL A 421 22.62 -7.21 -4.78
C VAL A 421 22.12 -7.73 -3.43
N GLN A 422 20.81 -7.88 -3.27
CA GLN A 422 20.20 -8.40 -2.04
C GLN A 422 20.65 -9.83 -1.73
N ARG A 423 20.67 -10.70 -2.74
CA ARG A 423 21.08 -12.10 -2.59
C ARG A 423 22.55 -12.23 -2.14
N LEU A 424 23.41 -11.36 -2.64
CA LEU A 424 24.81 -11.29 -2.25
C LEU A 424 24.99 -10.64 -0.87
N ALA A 425 24.26 -9.57 -0.57
CA ALA A 425 24.30 -8.86 0.71
C ALA A 425 23.91 -9.76 1.88
N TRP A 426 22.88 -10.59 1.69
CA TRP A 426 22.32 -11.44 2.75
C TRP A 426 22.92 -12.85 2.81
N LEU A 427 23.96 -13.12 2.03
CA LEU A 427 24.63 -14.42 2.01
C LEU A 427 25.09 -14.80 3.42
N GLY A 428 24.55 -15.93 3.91
CA GLY A 428 24.82 -16.53 5.24
C GLY A 428 24.41 -15.70 6.45
N LEU A 429 23.77 -14.55 6.27
CA LEU A 429 23.31 -13.71 7.37
C LEU A 429 22.15 -14.37 8.14
N GLU A 430 21.21 -14.99 7.42
CA GLU A 430 20.07 -15.71 8.00
C GLU A 430 20.54 -16.92 8.82
N GLU A 431 21.53 -17.67 8.33
CA GLU A 431 22.13 -18.80 9.05
C GLU A 431 22.80 -18.36 10.36
N GLU A 432 23.44 -17.18 10.35
CA GLU A 432 24.01 -16.57 11.56
C GLU A 432 22.92 -16.12 12.54
N GLU A 433 21.86 -15.46 12.05
CA GLU A 433 20.72 -15.00 12.84
C GLU A 433 20.00 -16.18 13.53
N VAL A 434 19.73 -17.27 12.80
CA VAL A 434 19.16 -18.50 13.38
C VAL A 434 20.11 -19.12 14.40
N ALA A 435 21.43 -19.12 14.15
CA ALA A 435 22.41 -19.62 15.12
C ALA A 435 22.46 -18.78 16.41
N MET A 436 22.16 -17.48 16.33
CA MET A 436 22.01 -16.61 17.51
C MET A 436 20.70 -16.85 18.27
N GLY A 437 19.73 -17.54 17.66
CA GLY A 437 18.42 -17.84 18.24
C GLY A 437 17.32 -16.88 17.79
N PHE A 438 17.51 -16.10 16.72
CA PHE A 438 16.42 -15.33 16.12
C PHE A 438 15.45 -16.25 15.38
N GLU A 439 14.16 -15.92 15.47
CA GLU A 439 13.11 -16.48 14.62
C GLU A 439 12.79 -15.51 13.48
N HIS A 440 12.34 -16.05 12.34
CA HIS A 440 12.08 -15.27 11.13
C HIS A 440 10.60 -15.23 10.73
N VAL A 441 10.15 -14.07 10.25
CA VAL A 441 8.76 -13.79 9.83
C VAL A 441 8.74 -13.40 8.35
N PRO A 442 7.67 -13.71 7.59
CA PRO A 442 7.52 -13.25 6.20
C PRO A 442 7.88 -11.77 6.03
N PRO A 443 8.56 -11.39 4.93
CA PRO A 443 9.03 -10.03 4.76
C PRO A 443 7.82 -9.10 4.52
N GLU A 444 7.50 -8.26 5.50
CA GLU A 444 6.60 -7.13 5.33
C GLU A 444 7.38 -5.94 4.75
N THR A 445 6.73 -5.13 3.90
CA THR A 445 7.29 -3.89 3.35
C THR A 445 6.71 -2.70 4.13
N PRO A 446 7.53 -1.91 4.87
CA PRO A 446 8.99 -1.98 5.01
C PRO A 446 9.47 -3.04 6.03
N PRO A 447 10.75 -3.51 5.94
CA PRO A 447 11.28 -4.54 6.83
C PRO A 447 11.34 -4.04 8.27
N ARG A 448 10.49 -4.61 9.14
CA ARG A 448 10.36 -4.23 10.55
C ARG A 448 10.63 -5.41 11.47
N ILE A 449 11.09 -5.11 12.68
CA ILE A 449 11.24 -6.11 13.76
C ILE A 449 9.85 -6.36 14.35
N VAL A 450 9.41 -7.61 14.35
CA VAL A 450 8.12 -8.00 14.94
C VAL A 450 8.36 -8.52 16.35
N TRP A 451 7.69 -7.94 17.33
CA TRP A 451 7.79 -8.34 18.74
C TRP A 451 6.64 -9.28 19.09
N VAL A 452 6.97 -10.47 19.59
CA VAL A 452 5.96 -11.48 19.95
C VAL A 452 6.04 -11.80 21.45
N PRO A 453 4.96 -11.60 22.23
CA PRO A 453 4.94 -11.94 23.64
C PRO A 453 5.10 -13.46 23.77
N THR A 454 6.12 -13.90 24.52
CA THR A 454 6.41 -15.32 24.68
C THR A 454 6.54 -15.68 26.16
N THR A 455 5.71 -16.61 26.64
CA THR A 455 5.72 -17.12 28.02
C THR A 455 6.78 -18.19 28.25
N THR A 456 7.29 -18.82 27.19
CA THR A 456 8.34 -19.84 27.24
C THR A 456 9.44 -19.53 26.23
N TYR A 457 10.45 -18.75 26.63
CA TYR A 457 11.67 -18.63 25.85
C TYR A 457 12.53 -19.88 26.05
N ARG A 458 12.20 -20.95 25.32
CA ARG A 458 12.99 -22.17 25.36
C ARG A 458 14.41 -21.87 24.90
N THR A 459 15.37 -22.45 25.62
CA THR A 459 16.76 -22.57 25.21
C THR A 459 16.85 -23.51 24.00
N THR A 460 16.50 -22.99 22.82
CA THR A 460 16.63 -23.75 21.57
C THR A 460 18.10 -24.09 21.39
N ARG A 461 18.42 -25.39 21.33
CA ARG A 461 19.78 -25.86 21.04
C ARG A 461 20.24 -25.21 19.74
N LEU A 462 21.38 -24.52 19.80
CA LEU A 462 22.16 -24.07 18.64
C LEU A 462 22.13 -25.16 17.56
N ALA A 463 21.47 -24.89 16.45
CA ALA A 463 21.46 -25.81 15.32
C ALA A 463 22.91 -25.96 14.82
N PRO A 464 23.43 -27.19 14.67
CA PRO A 464 24.77 -27.38 14.12
C PRO A 464 24.77 -26.92 12.66
N LEU A 465 25.61 -25.93 12.36
CA LEU A 465 25.78 -25.40 11.00
C LEU A 465 26.33 -26.51 10.09
N ARG A 466 25.52 -26.92 9.11
CA ARG A 466 25.75 -28.08 8.20
C ARG A 466 26.90 -27.93 7.19
N ARG A 467 27.71 -26.86 7.25
CA ARG A 467 28.76 -26.58 6.26
C ARG A 467 30.15 -27.00 6.75
N PRO A 468 31.02 -27.50 5.85
CA PRO A 468 32.39 -27.83 6.21
C PRO A 468 33.14 -26.58 6.70
N TRP A 469 34.00 -26.76 7.72
CA TRP A 469 34.65 -25.68 8.46
C TRP A 469 35.45 -24.71 7.56
N TRP A 470 36.16 -25.21 6.56
CA TRP A 470 36.94 -24.39 5.62
C TRP A 470 36.04 -23.48 4.77
N LEU A 471 34.86 -23.95 4.37
CA LEU A 471 33.89 -23.15 3.63
C LEU A 471 33.38 -22.01 4.51
N ARG A 472 33.14 -22.27 5.79
CA ARG A 472 32.61 -21.29 6.75
C ARG A 472 33.64 -20.25 7.20
N TYR A 473 34.86 -20.66 7.48
CA TYR A 473 35.86 -19.78 8.11
C TYR A 473 36.86 -19.17 7.13
N ILE A 474 36.97 -19.71 5.91
CA ILE A 474 37.94 -19.23 4.91
C ILE A 474 37.20 -18.71 3.68
N VAL A 475 36.39 -19.55 3.04
CA VAL A 475 35.77 -19.19 1.76
C VAL A 475 34.67 -18.16 1.94
N MET A 476 33.79 -18.34 2.91
CA MET A 476 32.63 -17.46 3.10
C MET A 476 33.06 -16.03 3.49
N PRO A 477 34.01 -15.82 4.44
CA PRO A 477 34.52 -14.49 4.72
C PRO A 477 35.28 -13.88 3.53
N ALA A 478 36.02 -14.68 2.75
CA ALA A 478 36.69 -14.19 1.55
C ALA A 478 35.70 -13.77 0.46
N VAL A 479 34.65 -14.56 0.23
CA VAL A 479 33.57 -14.24 -0.71
C VAL A 479 32.83 -13.00 -0.24
N LEU A 480 32.44 -12.92 1.04
CA LEU A 480 31.82 -11.72 1.60
C LEU A 480 32.71 -10.51 1.43
N PHE A 481 34.00 -10.62 1.74
CA PHE A 481 34.96 -9.52 1.57
C PHE A 481 34.99 -9.00 0.13
N ILE A 482 35.04 -9.90 -0.86
CA ILE A 482 35.02 -9.55 -2.29
C ILE A 482 33.67 -8.92 -2.67
N VAL A 483 32.58 -9.50 -2.20
CA VAL A 483 31.21 -9.09 -2.54
C VAL A 483 30.85 -7.73 -1.91
N THR A 484 31.31 -7.47 -0.69
CA THR A 484 31.18 -6.15 -0.03
C THR A 484 32.06 -5.08 -0.64
N MET A 485 32.93 -5.39 -1.61
CA MET A 485 33.60 -4.35 -2.42
C MET A 485 32.61 -3.60 -3.33
N VAL A 486 31.40 -4.13 -3.51
CA VAL A 486 30.34 -3.53 -4.30
C VAL A 486 29.48 -2.67 -3.36
N PRO A 487 29.52 -1.32 -3.47
CA PRO A 487 28.86 -0.43 -2.51
C PRO A 487 27.37 -0.71 -2.23
N PRO A 488 26.50 -0.98 -3.23
CA PRO A 488 25.09 -1.27 -2.92
C PRO A 488 24.91 -2.57 -2.13
N VAL A 489 25.86 -3.51 -2.22
CA VAL A 489 25.86 -4.73 -1.43
C VAL A 489 26.29 -4.45 0.01
N GLU A 490 27.26 -3.56 0.19
CA GLU A 490 27.69 -3.07 1.51
C GLU A 490 26.55 -2.33 2.22
N GLU A 491 25.89 -1.39 1.54
CA GLU A 491 24.72 -0.64 2.05
C GLU A 491 23.61 -1.60 2.50
N CYS A 492 23.13 -2.48 1.62
CA CYS A 492 22.09 -3.48 1.95
C CYS A 492 22.47 -4.43 3.08
N ARG A 493 23.76 -4.76 3.22
CA ARG A 493 24.25 -5.62 4.30
C ARG A 493 24.34 -4.84 5.61
N ALA A 494 24.79 -3.59 5.57
CA ALA A 494 24.86 -2.71 6.75
C ALA A 494 23.48 -2.49 7.35
N ASP A 495 22.45 -2.24 6.53
CA ASP A 495 21.06 -2.08 7.00
C ASP A 495 20.55 -3.33 7.73
N ALA A 496 20.82 -4.51 7.18
CA ALA A 496 20.44 -5.77 7.80
C ALA A 496 21.16 -6.01 9.15
N LEU A 497 22.44 -5.63 9.23
CA LEU A 497 23.25 -5.70 10.45
C LEU A 497 22.78 -4.69 11.51
N ASN A 498 22.34 -3.50 11.10
CA ASN A 498 21.79 -2.47 11.96
C ASN A 498 20.45 -2.93 12.56
N LEU A 499 19.53 -3.48 11.75
CA LEU A 499 18.29 -4.07 12.27
C LEU A 499 18.54 -5.15 13.33
N ARG A 500 19.57 -5.97 13.12
CA ARG A 500 19.99 -6.98 14.10
C ARG A 500 20.56 -6.34 15.37
N ARG A 501 21.37 -5.28 15.24
CA ARG A 501 21.89 -4.51 16.39
C ARG A 501 20.74 -3.94 17.21
N ASP A 502 19.79 -3.29 16.55
CA ASP A 502 18.65 -2.64 17.18
C ASP A 502 17.78 -3.67 17.92
N ALA A 503 17.52 -4.83 17.30
CA ALA A 503 16.79 -5.93 17.93
C ALA A 503 17.46 -6.45 19.22
N ILE A 504 18.80 -6.53 19.25
CA ILE A 504 19.54 -6.97 20.45
C ILE A 504 19.46 -5.91 21.55
N LEU A 505 19.66 -4.64 21.22
CA LEU A 505 19.64 -3.54 22.19
C LEU A 505 18.26 -3.36 22.81
N THR A 506 17.22 -3.39 21.98
CA THR A 506 15.82 -3.30 22.43
C THR A 506 15.42 -4.54 23.24
N LEU A 507 15.84 -5.75 22.86
CA LEU A 507 15.60 -6.95 23.66
C LEU A 507 16.29 -6.86 25.03
N LYS A 508 17.51 -6.31 25.08
CA LYS A 508 18.21 -6.10 26.35
C LYS A 508 17.43 -5.15 27.27
N LYS A 509 16.93 -4.04 26.73
CA LYS A 509 16.09 -3.09 27.47
C LYS A 509 14.82 -3.77 28.01
N LYS A 510 14.09 -4.47 27.15
CA LYS A 510 12.87 -5.22 27.54
C LYS A 510 13.15 -6.32 28.57
N TRP A 511 14.32 -6.97 28.47
CA TRP A 511 14.74 -7.97 29.45
C TRP A 511 15.01 -7.35 30.83
N ASP A 512 15.69 -6.21 30.87
CA ASP A 512 15.95 -5.50 32.13
C ASP A 512 14.62 -5.02 32.76
N GLU A 513 13.71 -4.46 31.96
CA GLU A 513 12.36 -4.09 32.40
C GLU A 513 11.56 -5.30 32.91
N TYR A 514 11.67 -6.46 32.26
CA TYR A 514 11.01 -7.69 32.68
C TYR A 514 11.60 -8.26 33.98
N ARG A 515 12.94 -8.20 34.14
CA ARG A 515 13.62 -8.66 35.35
C ARG A 515 13.24 -7.82 36.57
N ASP A 516 13.04 -6.52 36.38
CA ASP A 516 12.75 -5.60 37.47
C ASP A 516 11.26 -5.65 37.90
N LYS A 517 10.40 -6.43 37.21
CA LYS A 517 9.01 -6.66 37.60
C LYS A 517 8.92 -7.61 38.82
N PRO A 518 8.05 -7.31 39.80
CA PRO A 518 7.93 -8.08 41.05
C PRO A 518 7.31 -9.48 40.86
N SER A 519 6.66 -9.76 39.73
CA SER A 519 6.10 -11.07 39.38
C SER A 519 7.11 -12.04 38.75
N THR A 520 8.32 -11.58 38.46
CA THR A 520 9.34 -12.37 37.76
C THR A 520 10.11 -13.23 38.76
N SER A 521 10.17 -14.54 38.51
CA SER A 521 10.94 -15.47 39.35
C SER A 521 12.42 -15.05 39.39
N ALA A 522 13.02 -15.06 40.58
CA ALA A 522 14.44 -14.75 40.80
C ALA A 522 15.40 -15.68 40.01
N GLU A 523 14.90 -16.79 39.47
CA GLU A 523 15.65 -17.75 38.63
C GLU A 523 15.54 -17.47 37.11
N ALA A 524 14.88 -16.39 36.68
CA ALA A 524 14.72 -16.06 35.26
C ALA A 524 16.09 -15.84 34.58
N ARG A 525 16.40 -16.68 33.58
CA ARG A 525 17.66 -16.62 32.83
C ARG A 525 17.53 -15.70 31.62
N PRO A 526 18.58 -14.95 31.24
CA PRO A 526 18.53 -14.13 30.04
C PRO A 526 18.32 -14.99 28.78
N PRO A 527 17.61 -14.45 27.77
CA PRO A 527 17.43 -15.14 26.50
C PRO A 527 18.75 -15.49 25.82
N VAL A 528 18.73 -16.60 25.06
CA VAL A 528 19.92 -17.14 24.34
C VAL A 528 20.55 -16.10 23.42
N ILE A 529 19.74 -15.25 22.80
CA ILE A 529 20.19 -14.15 21.92
C ILE A 529 21.15 -13.21 22.67
N LEU A 530 20.85 -12.87 23.93
CA LEU A 530 21.70 -11.99 24.75
C LEU A 530 22.95 -12.69 25.28
N LEU A 531 22.94 -14.03 25.33
CA LEU A 531 24.09 -14.84 25.75
C LEU A 531 25.08 -15.11 24.60
N HIS A 532 24.74 -14.78 23.37
CA HIS A 532 25.61 -15.01 22.22
C HIS A 532 26.86 -14.11 22.28
N PRO A 533 28.08 -14.60 21.91
CA PRO A 533 29.31 -13.83 22.01
C PRO A 533 29.27 -12.46 21.30
N TYR A 534 28.60 -12.40 20.15
CA TYR A 534 28.38 -11.15 19.42
C TYR A 534 27.53 -10.15 20.21
N ALA A 535 26.42 -10.60 20.82
CA ALA A 535 25.54 -9.74 21.60
C ALA A 535 26.26 -9.23 22.86
N LEU A 536 27.03 -10.09 23.53
CA LEU A 536 27.85 -9.69 24.68
C LEU A 536 28.89 -8.63 24.32
N ALA A 537 29.60 -8.80 23.19
CA ALA A 537 30.57 -7.82 22.72
C ALA A 537 29.90 -6.48 22.35
N LEU A 538 28.73 -6.53 21.70
CA LEU A 538 27.94 -5.37 21.34
C LEU A 538 27.46 -4.60 22.57
N LEU A 539 26.90 -5.29 23.56
CA LEU A 539 26.44 -4.68 24.81
C LEU A 539 27.60 -4.09 25.62
N ALA A 540 28.75 -4.77 25.64
CA ALA A 540 29.95 -4.24 26.28
C ALA A 540 30.45 -2.96 25.59
N GLN A 541 30.35 -2.88 24.26
CA GLN A 541 30.71 -1.68 23.49
C GLN A 541 29.74 -0.52 23.78
N GLU A 542 28.44 -0.80 23.83
CA GLU A 542 27.41 0.21 24.15
C GLU A 542 27.56 0.75 25.58
N SER A 543 27.91 -0.11 26.55
CA SER A 543 28.14 0.33 27.93
C SER A 543 29.39 1.20 28.14
N ARG A 544 30.27 1.30 27.14
CA ARG A 544 31.50 2.10 27.17
C ARG A 544 31.41 3.41 26.39
N GLY A 545 30.42 3.53 25.50
CA GLY A 545 30.08 4.78 24.82
C GLY A 545 29.18 5.62 25.71
#